data_AF-A0A950CZU0-F1
#
_entry.id   AF-A0A950CZU0-F1
#
_cell.length_a   1.000
_cell.length_b   1.000
_cell.length_c   1.000
_cell.angle_alpha   90.00
_cell.angle_beta   90.00
_cell.angle_gamma   90.00
#
_symmetry.space_group_name_H-M   'P 1'
#
loop_
_entity.id
_entity.type
_entity.pdbx_description
1 polymer ?
#
loop_
_entity_poly.entity_id
_entity_poly.type
_entity_poly.pdbx_seq_one_letter_code
_entity_poly.pdbx_strand_id
1 'polypeptide(L)'
;MSLLLRPGRMMAVSGFFGVCLLFSQSWNTVETLPGIDLSKLSAAQKASVLKILREEGCSCGCGMKLAECRVKDPACSYSTGLALAVIDAIRQGKSEADAIAAA
;
A
#
# COMPACT_ATOMS: atom_id res chain seq x y z
N MET A 1 -10.54 -59.83 -18.41
CA MET A 1 -9.21 -60.27 -18.85
C MET A 1 -8.79 -59.42 -20.03
N SER A 2 -7.62 -58.80 -19.93
CA SER A 2 -6.74 -58.28 -21.00
C SER A 2 -6.17 -56.93 -20.62
N LEU A 3 -5.02 -57.01 -19.96
CA LEU A 3 -4.02 -55.97 -19.78
C LEU A 3 -3.71 -55.30 -21.13
N LEU A 4 -3.58 -53.97 -21.13
CA LEU A 4 -2.51 -53.29 -21.85
C LEU A 4 -2.05 -52.07 -21.04
N LEU A 5 -0.89 -52.24 -20.39
CA LEU A 5 -0.02 -51.15 -19.98
C LEU A 5 0.31 -50.29 -21.21
N ARG A 6 0.15 -48.97 -21.11
CA ARG A 6 0.92 -48.02 -21.93
C ARG A 6 1.85 -47.20 -21.04
N PRO A 7 3.16 -47.23 -21.33
CA PRO A 7 4.18 -46.52 -20.58
C PRO A 7 4.18 -45.04 -20.92
N GLY A 8 4.69 -44.23 -19.99
CA GLY A 8 5.41 -43.01 -20.33
C GLY A 8 4.59 -41.87 -20.92
N ARG A 9 4.01 -41.05 -20.05
CA ARG A 9 4.04 -39.60 -20.28
C ARG A 9 4.40 -38.90 -18.98
N MET A 10 5.69 -39.00 -18.68
CA MET A 10 6.43 -38.01 -17.90
C MET A 10 6.13 -36.64 -18.52
N MET A 11 5.07 -35.98 -18.07
CA MET A 11 4.96 -34.53 -18.26
C MET A 11 5.92 -33.91 -17.27
N ALA A 12 7.17 -33.82 -17.72
CA ALA A 12 8.12 -32.87 -17.18
C ALA A 12 7.45 -31.49 -17.22
N VAL A 13 6.99 -31.01 -16.06
CA VAL A 13 6.73 -29.59 -15.81
C VAL A 13 8.11 -28.94 -15.75
N SER A 14 8.76 -28.86 -16.91
CA SER A 14 9.88 -27.97 -17.19
C SER A 14 9.30 -26.58 -17.26
N GLY A 15 9.43 -25.84 -16.16
CA GLY A 15 8.95 -24.46 -16.09
C GLY A 15 8.40 -24.07 -14.72
N PHE A 16 9.06 -24.46 -13.64
CA PHE A 16 9.15 -23.55 -12.49
C PHE A 16 9.98 -22.35 -12.96
N PHE A 17 9.38 -21.51 -13.83
CA PHE A 17 9.90 -20.20 -14.16
C PHE A 17 9.86 -19.45 -12.84
N GLY A 18 11.04 -19.38 -12.24
CA GLY A 18 11.26 -18.94 -10.89
C GLY A 18 10.53 -17.64 -10.63
N VAL A 19 9.92 -17.59 -9.45
CA VAL A 19 9.82 -16.39 -8.62
C VAL A 19 9.58 -15.16 -9.48
N CYS A 20 8.31 -14.96 -9.84
CA CYS A 20 7.81 -13.62 -10.11
C CYS A 20 8.42 -12.72 -9.04
N LEU A 21 9.32 -11.81 -9.46
CA LEU A 21 9.97 -10.86 -8.58
C LEU A 21 8.88 -10.23 -7.75
N LEU A 22 8.78 -10.67 -6.49
CA LEU A 22 8.16 -9.93 -5.41
C LEU A 22 9.05 -8.70 -5.28
N PHE A 23 8.89 -7.73 -6.19
CA PHE A 23 9.35 -6.38 -6.01
C PHE A 23 8.65 -5.90 -4.76
N SER A 24 9.34 -6.08 -3.63
CA SER A 24 8.96 -5.64 -2.31
C SER A 24 8.48 -4.20 -2.41
N GLN A 25 7.16 -4.02 -2.44
CA GLN A 25 6.55 -2.70 -2.54
C GLN A 25 6.60 -2.11 -1.13
N SER A 26 7.73 -1.49 -0.78
CA SER A 26 8.02 -0.96 0.56
C SER A 26 7.10 0.17 1.03
N TRP A 27 6.14 0.62 0.22
CA TRP A 27 5.22 1.72 0.55
C TRP A 27 4.39 1.46 1.81
N ASN A 28 4.15 0.20 2.18
CA ASN A 28 3.38 -0.15 3.38
C ASN A 28 4.24 -0.18 4.66
N THR A 29 5.55 0.03 4.56
CA THR A 29 6.47 0.03 5.72
C THR A 29 7.30 1.30 5.85
N VAL A 30 7.40 2.13 4.80
CA VAL A 30 8.10 3.43 4.87
C VAL A 30 7.50 4.33 5.94
N GLU A 31 8.37 4.95 6.73
CA GLU A 31 7.96 5.90 7.77
C GLU A 31 7.93 7.35 7.32
N THR A 32 8.47 7.63 6.13
CA THR A 32 8.47 8.94 5.50
C THR A 32 7.78 8.81 4.15
N LEU A 33 6.92 9.78 3.85
CA LEU A 33 6.18 9.84 2.59
C LEU A 33 6.55 11.15 1.89
N PRO A 34 6.91 11.12 0.60
CA PRO A 34 7.26 12.33 -0.13
C PRO A 34 6.15 13.38 -0.06
N GLY A 35 6.52 14.66 0.03
CA GLY A 35 5.59 15.80 -0.04
C GLY A 35 4.67 16.00 1.17
N ILE A 36 4.83 15.22 2.25
CA ILE A 36 4.15 15.46 3.52
C ILE A 36 5.14 15.42 4.68
N ASP A 37 4.98 16.33 5.65
CA ASP A 37 5.85 16.42 6.83
C ASP A 37 5.19 15.76 8.04
N LEU A 38 5.81 14.65 8.50
CA LEU A 38 5.38 13.91 9.69
C LEU A 38 6.26 14.22 10.92
N SER A 39 7.30 15.06 10.78
CA SER A 39 8.29 15.29 11.84
C SER A 39 7.74 16.02 13.06
N LYS A 40 6.62 16.74 12.89
CA LYS A 40 5.95 17.50 13.97
C LYS A 40 4.92 16.68 14.74
N LEU A 41 4.75 15.40 14.41
CA LEU A 41 3.85 14.49 15.09
C LEU A 41 4.58 13.71 16.18
N SER A 42 3.88 13.40 17.27
CA SER A 42 4.36 12.37 18.21
C SER A 42 4.43 11.00 17.54
N ALA A 43 5.17 10.05 18.12
CA ALA A 43 5.29 8.69 17.57
C ALA A 43 3.92 7.99 17.43
N ALA A 44 3.02 8.18 18.40
CA ALA A 44 1.66 7.65 18.34
C ALA A 44 0.84 8.27 17.20
N GLN A 45 0.89 9.60 17.06
CA GLN A 45 0.21 10.30 15.97
C GLN A 45 0.76 9.89 14.59
N LYS A 46 2.08 9.77 14.45
CA LYS A 46 2.72 9.31 13.23
C LYS A 46 2.26 7.90 12.86
N ALA A 47 2.15 7.00 13.84
CA ALA A 47 1.66 5.65 13.63
C ALA A 47 0.20 5.63 13.13
N SER A 48 -0.71 6.41 13.75
CA SER A 48 -2.10 6.53 13.30
C SER A 48 -2.22 7.12 11.90
N VAL A 49 -1.47 8.19 11.58
CA VAL A 49 -1.45 8.76 10.23
C VAL A 49 -0.97 7.71 9.22
N LEU A 50 0.16 7.05 9.47
CA LEU A 50 0.70 6.06 8.54
C LEU A 50 -0.24 4.86 8.35
N LYS A 51 -0.95 4.44 9.41
CA LYS A 51 -1.99 3.41 9.32
C LYS A 51 -3.09 3.84 8.36
N ILE A 52 -3.69 5.01 8.60
CA ILE A 52 -4.78 5.55 7.76
C ILE A 52 -4.32 5.66 6.30
N LEU A 53 -3.15 6.24 6.02
CA LEU A 53 -2.67 6.41 4.64
C LEU A 53 -2.41 5.09 3.91
N ARG A 54 -2.13 4.00 4.63
CA ARG A 54 -1.93 2.67 4.03
C ARG A 54 -3.25 1.93 3.79
N GLU A 55 -4.28 2.26 4.55
CA GLU A 55 -5.61 1.64 4.46
C GLU A 55 -6.53 2.38 3.49
N GLU A 56 -6.42 3.71 3.41
CA GLU A 56 -7.28 4.56 2.59
C GLU A 56 -6.84 4.66 1.13
N GLY A 57 -7.83 4.68 0.23
CA GLY A 57 -7.64 4.80 -1.21
C GLY A 57 -7.48 6.26 -1.66
N CYS A 58 -6.68 6.49 -2.71
CA CYS A 58 -6.61 7.81 -3.33
C CYS A 58 -7.79 8.04 -4.27
N SER A 59 -8.48 9.18 -4.15
CA SER A 59 -9.65 9.54 -4.97
C SER A 59 -9.32 10.05 -6.37
N CYS A 60 -8.04 10.11 -6.77
CA CYS A 60 -7.64 10.56 -8.11
C CYS A 60 -7.93 9.56 -9.24
N GLY A 61 -8.45 8.36 -8.93
CA GLY A 61 -8.80 7.33 -9.91
C GLY A 61 -7.69 6.34 -10.26
N CYS A 62 -6.50 6.46 -9.65
CA CYS A 62 -5.37 5.54 -9.90
C CYS A 62 -5.52 4.15 -9.27
N GLY A 63 -6.47 3.96 -8.34
CA GLY A 63 -6.69 2.69 -7.64
C GLY A 63 -5.65 2.35 -6.55
N MET A 64 -4.67 3.22 -6.29
CA MET A 64 -3.65 3.01 -5.26
C MET A 64 -4.12 3.48 -3.87
N LYS A 65 -3.49 2.95 -2.83
CA LYS A 65 -3.60 3.51 -1.46
C LYS A 65 -2.92 4.87 -1.38
N LEU A 66 -3.28 5.71 -0.41
CA LEU A 66 -2.69 7.05 -0.27
C LEU A 66 -1.17 6.97 -0.09
N ALA A 67 -0.69 6.11 0.81
CA ALA A 67 0.75 5.90 1.05
C ALA A 67 1.47 5.39 -0.21
N GLU A 68 0.85 4.44 -0.93
CA GLU A 68 1.38 3.95 -2.20
C GLU A 68 1.44 5.07 -3.25
N CYS A 69 0.38 5.87 -3.36
CA CYS A 69 0.31 6.99 -4.28
C CYS A 69 1.37 8.05 -3.94
N ARG A 70 1.61 8.36 -2.66
CA ARG A 70 2.70 9.29 -2.27
C ARG A 70 4.09 8.78 -2.65
N VAL A 71 4.31 7.47 -2.61
CA VAL A 71 5.60 6.86 -2.96
C VAL A 71 5.78 6.75 -4.47
N LYS A 72 4.75 6.31 -5.20
CA LYS A 72 4.83 6.02 -6.65
C LYS A 72 4.51 7.23 -7.52
N ASP A 73 3.67 8.14 -7.05
CA ASP A 73 3.26 9.36 -7.74
C ASP A 73 3.24 10.56 -6.77
N PRO A 74 4.44 11.05 -6.38
CA PRO A 74 4.56 12.17 -5.45
C PRO A 74 3.99 13.48 -6.00
N ALA A 75 3.73 13.59 -7.31
CA ALA A 75 3.16 14.77 -7.96
C ALA A 75 1.61 14.82 -7.86
N CYS A 76 0.95 13.71 -7.53
CA CYS A 76 -0.50 13.69 -7.37
C CYS A 76 -0.97 14.64 -6.24
N SER A 77 -1.68 15.70 -6.61
CA SER A 77 -2.19 16.71 -5.67
C SER A 77 -3.29 16.18 -4.75
N TYR A 78 -4.15 15.29 -5.24
CA TYR A 78 -5.19 14.64 -4.44
C TYR A 78 -4.60 13.87 -3.26
N SER A 79 -3.65 12.97 -3.50
CA SER A 79 -2.99 12.21 -2.44
C SER A 79 -2.27 13.09 -1.42
N THR A 80 -1.66 14.20 -1.84
CA THR A 80 -1.07 15.19 -0.92
C THR A 80 -2.15 15.87 -0.07
N GLY A 81 -3.21 16.38 -0.68
CA GLY A 81 -4.29 17.08 0.04
C GLY A 81 -4.98 16.19 1.07
N LEU A 82 -5.32 14.96 0.68
CA LEU A 82 -5.93 13.96 1.56
C LEU A 82 -5.01 13.61 2.73
N ALA A 83 -3.71 13.40 2.45
CA ALA A 83 -2.75 13.09 3.50
C ALA A 83 -2.55 14.24 4.49
N LEU A 84 -2.56 15.49 4.01
CA LEU A 84 -2.49 16.67 4.88
C LEU A 84 -3.74 16.81 5.75
N ALA A 85 -4.93 16.53 5.21
CA ALA A 85 -6.18 16.56 5.98
C ALA A 85 -6.16 15.54 7.13
N VAL A 86 -5.67 14.31 6.87
CA VAL A 86 -5.47 13.28 7.90
C VAL A 86 -4.46 13.74 8.95
N ILE A 87 -3.30 14.29 8.53
CA ILE A 87 -2.27 14.81 9.44
C ILE A 87 -2.87 15.88 10.35
N ASP A 88 -3.63 16.81 9.78
CA ASP A 88 -4.25 17.91 10.52
C ASP A 88 -5.29 17.43 11.52
N ALA A 89 -6.12 16.45 11.15
CA ALA A 89 -7.09 15.84 12.05
C ALA A 89 -6.41 15.15 13.25
N ILE A 90 -5.41 14.31 12.99
CA ILE A 90 -4.68 13.59 14.05
C ILE A 90 -3.86 14.55 14.93
N ARG A 91 -3.29 15.60 14.34
CA ARG A 91 -2.57 16.65 15.08
C ARG A 91 -3.49 17.43 16.02
N GLN A 92 -4.75 17.62 15.65
CA GLN A 92 -5.79 18.23 16.48
C GLN A 92 -6.35 17.29 17.56
N GLY A 93 -5.91 16.04 17.61
CA GLY A 93 -6.39 15.04 18.59
C GLY A 93 -7.75 14.44 18.23
N LYS A 94 -8.18 14.54 16.96
CA LYS A 94 -9.38 13.86 16.48
C LYS A 94 -9.17 12.34 16.40
N SER A 95 -10.27 11.59 16.42
CA SER A 95 -10.21 10.13 16.30
C SER A 95 -9.76 9.69 14.90
N GLU A 96 -9.31 8.44 14.76
CA GLU A 96 -8.97 7.89 13.44
C GLU A 96 -10.17 7.91 12.49
N ALA A 97 -11.39 7.68 13.00
CA ALA A 97 -12.61 7.75 12.20
C ALA A 97 -12.88 9.17 11.67
N ASP A 98 -12.69 10.19 12.51
CA ASP A 98 -12.83 11.59 12.09
C ASP A 98 -11.73 12.00 11.10
N ALA A 99 -10.53 11.43 11.24
CA ALA A 99 -9.41 11.68 10.35
C ALA A 99 -9.62 11.03 8.97
N ILE A 100 -10.19 9.81 8.93
CA ILE A 100 -10.61 9.14 7.69
C ILE A 100 -11.72 9.94 7.02
N ALA A 101 -12.71 10.44 7.77
CA ALA A 101 -13.78 11.26 7.21
C ALA A 101 -13.31 12.62 6.66
N ALA A 102 -12.10 13.08 7.05
CA ALA A 102 -11.48 14.28 6.53
C ALA A 102 -10.66 14.05 5.25
N ALA A 103 -10.40 12.79 4.89
CA ALA A 103 -9.78 12.40 3.62
C ALA A 103 -10.87 12.25 2.56
#